data_AF-A0A929A0M4-F1
#
_entry.id   AF-A0A929A0M4-F1
#
_cell.length_a   1.000
_cell.length_b   1.000
_cell.length_c   1.000
_cell.angle_alpha   90.00
_cell.angle_beta   90.00
_cell.angle_gamma   90.00
#
_symmetry.space_group_name_H-M   'P 1'
#
loop_
_entity.id
_entity.type
_entity.pdbx_description
1 polymer ?
#
loop_
_entity_poly.entity_id
_entity_poly.type
_entity_poly.pdbx_seq_one_letter_code
_entity_poly.pdbx_strand_id
1 'polypeptide(L)' 'MQIQTPDWVKHAVFYQIFPDRFARTQRRPLPPAMQVPLEPWASAPTGNG' A
#
# COMPACT_ATOMS: atom_id res chain seq x y z
N MET A 1 -22.40 28.21 -0.72
CA MET A 1 -21.82 27.09 0.04
C MET A 1 -20.33 27.31 0.18
N GLN A 2 -19.79 27.29 1.40
CA GLN A 2 -18.36 27.41 1.63
C GLN A 2 -17.74 26.02 1.66
N ILE A 3 -16.77 25.76 0.78
CA ILE A 3 -16.04 24.49 0.76
C ILE A 3 -15.05 24.51 1.92
N GLN A 4 -15.10 23.50 2.79
CA GLN A 4 -14.15 23.32 3.88
C GLN A 4 -13.42 21.99 3.71
N THR A 5 -12.10 22.01 3.85
CA THR A 5 -11.25 20.83 3.83
C THR A 5 -10.69 20.56 5.23
N PRO A 6 -10.37 19.29 5.56
CA PRO A 6 -9.81 18.95 6.87
C PRO A 6 -8.48 19.66 7.11
N ASP A 7 -8.34 20.28 8.28
CA ASP A 7 -7.17 21.13 8.57
C ASP A 7 -5.86 20.32 8.65
N TRP A 8 -5.91 19.13 9.26
CA TRP A 8 -4.75 18.24 9.37
C TRP A 8 -4.16 17.85 8.02
N VAL A 9 -4.96 17.79 6.95
CA VAL A 9 -4.49 17.45 5.60
C VAL A 9 -3.55 18.54 5.06
N LYS A 10 -3.77 19.80 5.42
CA LYS A 10 -2.92 20.93 5.00
C LYS A 10 -1.51 20.85 5.59
N HIS A 11 -1.37 20.10 6.69
CA HIS A 11 -0.13 19.94 7.44
C HIS A 11 0.43 18.50 7.37
N ALA A 12 -0.23 17.61 6.64
CA ALA A 12 0.17 16.22 6.51
C ALA A 12 1.23 16.05 5.41
N VAL A 13 2.08 15.05 5.59
CA VAL A 13 2.96 14.54 4.54
C VAL A 13 2.45 13.16 4.15
N PHE A 14 2.12 12.97 2.88
CA PHE A 14 1.57 11.71 2.37
C PHE A 14 2.68 10.80 1.86
N TYR A 15 2.55 9.51 2.13
CA TYR A 15 3.39 8.46 1.56
C TYR A 15 2.52 7.42 0.86
N GLN A 16 2.68 7.30 -0.45
CA GLN A 16 1.94 6.34 -1.25
C GLN A 16 2.59 4.95 -1.14
N ILE A 17 1.81 3.96 -0.72
CA ILE A 17 2.28 2.59 -0.50
C ILE A 17 1.72 1.69 -1.61
N PHE A 18 2.60 0.87 -2.22
CA PHE A 18 2.22 -0.29 -3.03
C PHE A 18 2.29 -1.55 -2.15
N PRO A 19 1.15 -2.09 -1.65
CA PRO A 19 1.15 -3.08 -0.57
C PRO A 19 1.97 -4.34 -0.89
N ASP A 20 1.84 -4.86 -2.11
CA ASP A 20 2.52 -6.09 -2.55
C ASP A 20 4.04 -5.99 -2.50
N ARG A 21 4.56 -4.76 -2.59
CA ARG A 21 6.00 -4.47 -2.65
C ARG A 21 6.51 -3.75 -1.39
N PHE A 22 5.64 -3.42 -0.43
CA PHE A 22 6.03 -2.57 0.71
C PHE A 22 6.75 -3.34 1.83
N ALA A 23 6.12 -4.38 2.36
CA ALA A 23 6.66 -5.14 3.49
C ALA A 23 6.06 -6.55 3.53
N ARG A 24 6.82 -7.52 4.04
CA ARG A 24 6.38 -8.90 4.24
C ARG A 24 6.37 -9.25 5.72
N THR A 25 5.32 -9.91 6.19
CA THR A 25 5.28 -10.42 7.56
C THR A 25 6.30 -11.54 7.75
N GLN A 26 7.04 -11.51 8.87
CA GLN A 26 7.96 -12.58 9.25
C GLN A 26 7.25 -13.68 10.08
N ARG A 27 5.98 -13.48 10.45
CA ARG A 27 5.21 -14.43 11.24
C ARG A 27 4.79 -15.62 10.37
N ARG A 28 5.00 -16.84 10.86
CA ARG A 28 4.53 -18.09 10.23
C ARG A 28 3.79 -18.96 11.27
N PRO A 29 2.78 -19.75 10.88
CA PRO A 29 2.16 -19.80 9.55
C PRO A 29 1.22 -18.61 9.30
N LEU A 30 1.17 -18.10 8.07
CA LEU A 30 0.22 -17.03 7.73
C LEU A 30 -1.20 -17.61 7.63
N PRO A 31 -2.24 -16.86 8.04
CA PRO A 31 -3.62 -17.20 7.72
C PRO A 31 -3.80 -17.40 6.20
N PRO A 32 -4.67 -18.33 5.74
CA PRO A 32 -4.86 -18.61 4.31
C PRO A 32 -5.12 -17.37 3.45
N ALA A 33 -5.89 -16.40 3.97
CA ALA A 33 -6.18 -15.13 3.29
C ALA A 33 -4.95 -14.26 3.01
N MET A 34 -3.83 -14.49 3.70
CA MET A 34 -2.57 -13.76 3.51
C MET A 34 -1.52 -14.57 2.73
N GLN A 35 -1.87 -15.78 2.28
CA GLN A 35 -1.02 -16.63 1.45
C GLN A 35 -1.22 -16.29 -0.04
N VAL A 36 -1.06 -15.02 -0.39
CA VAL A 36 -1.15 -14.54 -1.78
C VAL A 36 0.19 -14.72 -2.50
N PRO A 37 0.19 -15.11 -3.79
CA PRO A 37 1.40 -15.15 -4.61
C PRO A 37 1.88 -13.71 -4.87
N LEU A 38 3.00 -13.33 -4.27
CA LEU A 38 3.59 -12.01 -4.44
C LEU A 38 4.57 -12.02 -5.62
N GLU A 39 4.51 -10.98 -6.46
CA GLU A 39 5.48 -10.80 -7.53
C GLU A 39 6.90 -10.57 -6.99
N PRO A 40 7.95 -11.03 -7.70
CA PRO A 40 9.33 -10.70 -7.36
C PRO A 40 9.56 -9.19 -7.39
N TRP A 41 10.39 -8.68 -6.48
CA TRP A 41 10.70 -7.24 -6.40
C TRP A 41 11.23 -6.64 -7.73
N ALA A 42 11.98 -7.43 -8.50
CA ALA A 42 12.56 -7.01 -9.77
C ALA A 42 11.57 -7.03 -10.96
N SER A 43 10.30 -7.42 -10.75
CA SER A 43 9.31 -7.41 -11.83
C SER A 43 8.97 -5.98 -12.26
N ALA A 44 8.78 -5.80 -13.58
CA ALA A 44 8.24 -4.56 -14.10
C ALA A 44 6.87 -4.25 -13.44
N PRO A 45 6.52 -2.97 -13.23
CA PRO A 45 5.19 -2.63 -12.75
C PRO A 45 4.13 -3.07 -13.75
N THR A 46 3.07 -3.71 -13.25
CA THR A 46 1.89 -4.06 -14.06
C THR A 46 1.16 -2.77 -14.40
N GLY A 47 1.17 -2.40 -15.68
CA GLY A 47 0.53 -1.18 -16.18
C GLY A 47 -0.98 -1.29 -16.19
N ASN A 48 -1.61 -1.13 -15.02
CA ASN A 48 -3.04 -0.90 -14.91
C ASN A 48 -3.23 0.62 -14.76
N GLY A 49 -3.27 1.32 -15.89
CA GLY A 49 -3.53 2.76 -15.95
C GLY A 49 -4.88 3.14 -15.36
#